data_AF-A0A7X3PJI8-F1
#
_entry.id   AF-A0A7X3PJI8-F1
#
_cell.length_a   1.000
_cell.length_b   1.000
_cell.length_c   1.000
_cell.angle_alpha   90.00
_cell.angle_beta   90.00
_cell.angle_gamma   90.00
#
_symmetry.space_group_name_H-M   'P 1'
#
loop_
_entity.id
_entity.type
_entity.pdbx_description
1 polymer ?
#
loop_
_entity_poly.entity_id
_entity_poly.type
_entity_poly.pdbx_seq_one_letter_code
_entity_poly.pdbx_strand_id
1 'polypeptide(L)'
;MKLIGRICAPVLAGLLLAGMAHASASLDTAEGRLAAYRKMQCSLIDDKESFFWWTGTAYGHVAGQPDIRLFRVEGINVRRCASVPNDERGDGFRLISREILVYQDIETGEMLHTWDNPYTGETVEVLHVANDPVNQPAQHPLTRN
;
A
#
# COMPACT_ATOMS: atom_id res chain seq x y z
N MET A 1 -57.07 52.96 -1.67
CA MET A 1 -56.14 53.61 -0.72
C MET A 1 -55.76 52.60 0.35
N LYS A 2 -54.44 52.41 0.58
CA LYS A 2 -53.73 51.49 1.51
C LYS A 2 -53.06 50.26 0.86
N LEU A 3 -51.80 50.48 0.47
CA LEU A 3 -50.66 49.55 0.47
C LEU A 3 -50.51 48.87 1.84
N ILE A 4 -50.03 47.62 1.85
CA ILE A 4 -49.08 46.95 2.77
C ILE A 4 -48.96 45.52 2.17
N GLY A 5 -47.91 45.14 1.44
CA GLY A 5 -46.53 45.07 1.91
C GLY A 5 -46.31 43.74 2.66
N ARG A 6 -46.28 42.60 1.96
CA ARG A 6 -45.85 41.32 2.55
C ARG A 6 -44.54 40.86 1.93
N ILE A 7 -43.55 40.88 2.81
CA ILE A 7 -42.13 40.69 2.60
C ILE A 7 -41.85 39.24 2.20
N CYS A 8 -41.03 39.10 1.17
CA CYS A 8 -40.44 37.86 0.71
C CYS A 8 -39.55 37.29 1.84
N ALA A 9 -39.87 36.10 2.34
CA ALA A 9 -39.00 35.39 3.28
C ALA A 9 -37.85 34.74 2.48
N PRO A 10 -36.58 35.04 2.77
CA PRO A 10 -35.49 34.29 2.16
C PRO A 10 -35.41 32.93 2.83
N VAL A 11 -35.57 31.87 2.04
CA VAL A 11 -35.20 30.51 2.43
C VAL A 11 -33.68 30.50 2.58
N LEU A 12 -33.21 30.56 3.83
CA LEU A 12 -31.79 30.39 4.15
C LEU A 12 -31.46 28.90 4.00
N ALA A 13 -31.11 28.48 2.79
CA ALA A 13 -30.53 27.17 2.54
C ALA A 13 -29.13 27.14 3.18
N GLY A 14 -29.07 26.73 4.45
CA GLY A 14 -27.82 26.43 5.11
C GLY A 14 -27.16 25.24 4.44
N LEU A 15 -26.19 25.48 3.55
CA LEU A 15 -25.24 24.46 3.14
C LEU A 15 -24.44 24.06 4.40
N LEU A 16 -24.89 23.01 5.07
CA LEU A 16 -24.03 22.26 5.99
C LEU A 16 -22.96 21.58 5.14
N LEU A 17 -21.89 22.32 4.86
CA LEU A 17 -20.58 21.72 4.59
C LEU A 17 -20.15 21.05 5.90
N ALA A 18 -20.72 19.88 6.18
CA ALA A 18 -20.11 18.93 7.08
C ALA A 18 -18.75 18.61 6.46
N GLY A 19 -17.73 19.34 6.88
CA GLY A 19 -16.36 19.01 6.55
C GLY A 19 -16.19 17.54 6.87
N MET A 20 -15.86 16.74 5.86
CA MET A 20 -15.38 15.39 6.09
C MET A 20 -14.09 15.55 6.89
N ALA A 21 -14.23 15.60 8.21
CA ALA A 21 -13.11 15.39 9.10
C ALA A 21 -12.60 14.00 8.74
N HIS A 22 -11.51 13.97 7.97
CA HIS A 22 -10.72 12.76 7.82
C HIS A 22 -10.28 12.41 9.23
N ALA A 23 -11.02 11.52 9.90
CA ALA A 23 -10.61 11.00 11.18
C ALA A 23 -9.29 10.27 10.95
N SER A 24 -8.17 10.96 11.18
CA SER A 24 -6.88 10.31 11.26
C SER A 24 -6.96 9.37 12.45
N ALA A 25 -6.63 8.10 12.24
CA ALA A 25 -6.55 7.16 13.35
C ALA A 25 -5.57 7.74 14.39
N SER A 26 -6.01 7.89 15.64
CA SER A 26 -5.13 8.37 16.71
C SER A 26 -3.95 7.41 16.85
N LEU A 27 -2.73 7.91 16.80
CA LEU A 27 -1.54 7.06 16.96
C LEU A 27 -1.26 6.74 18.45
N ASP A 28 -2.06 7.29 19.35
CA ASP A 28 -1.89 7.14 20.80
C ASP A 28 -2.45 5.79 21.29
N THR A 29 -3.45 5.23 20.60
CA THR A 29 -4.05 3.93 20.94
C THR A 29 -3.48 2.78 20.10
N ALA A 30 -3.59 1.55 20.58
CA ALA A 30 -3.11 0.38 19.85
C ALA A 30 -3.94 0.14 18.57
N GLU A 31 -5.24 0.34 18.66
CA GLU A 31 -6.22 0.21 17.58
C GLU A 31 -5.98 1.28 16.52
N GLY A 32 -5.71 2.51 16.93
CA GLY A 32 -5.47 3.60 15.99
C GLY A 32 -4.12 3.48 15.29
N ARG A 33 -3.06 2.98 15.95
CA ARG A 33 -1.81 2.58 15.29
C ARG A 33 -2.03 1.44 14.29
N LEU A 34 -2.84 0.44 14.64
CA LEU A 34 -3.17 -0.65 13.72
C LEU A 34 -3.96 -0.14 12.51
N ALA A 35 -4.94 0.73 12.71
CA ALA A 35 -5.72 1.34 11.64
C ALA A 35 -4.84 2.21 10.72
N ALA A 36 -3.89 2.96 11.29
CA ALA A 36 -2.90 3.69 10.50
C ALA A 36 -2.03 2.74 9.67
N TYR A 37 -1.53 1.66 10.28
CA TYR A 37 -0.77 0.63 9.58
C TYR A 37 -1.58 -0.02 8.45
N ARG A 38 -2.84 -0.39 8.70
CA ARG A 38 -3.77 -0.89 7.69
C ARG A 38 -3.89 0.10 6.53
N LYS A 39 -4.13 1.38 6.81
CA LYS A 39 -4.29 2.43 5.79
C LYS A 39 -3.00 2.67 4.97
N MET A 40 -1.82 2.41 5.54
CA MET A 40 -0.56 2.45 4.80
C MET A 40 -0.40 1.25 3.85
N GLN A 41 -0.92 0.10 4.23
CA GLN A 41 -0.78 -1.13 3.45
C GLN A 41 -1.87 -1.32 2.39
N CYS A 42 -3.10 -0.89 2.68
CA CYS A 42 -4.31 -1.18 1.92
C CYS A 42 -5.45 -0.21 2.31
N SER A 43 -6.70 -0.53 1.96
CA SER A 43 -7.88 0.26 2.35
C SER A 43 -8.35 -0.03 3.77
N LEU A 44 -8.91 0.99 4.43
CA LEU A 44 -9.74 0.82 5.63
C LEU A 44 -11.12 0.21 5.32
N ILE A 45 -11.53 0.19 4.05
CA ILE A 45 -12.74 -0.48 3.59
C ILE A 45 -12.36 -1.93 3.28
N ASP A 46 -13.13 -2.88 3.82
CA ASP A 46 -12.88 -4.31 3.57
C ASP A 46 -12.97 -4.64 2.07
N ASP A 47 -12.09 -5.53 1.65
CA ASP A 47 -11.96 -6.06 0.28
C ASP A 47 -11.69 -5.05 -0.83
N LYS A 48 -11.61 -3.75 -0.53
CA LYS A 48 -11.23 -2.72 -1.50
C LYS A 48 -9.76 -2.84 -1.88
N GLU A 49 -9.50 -2.92 -3.18
CA GLU A 49 -8.15 -3.00 -3.71
C GLU A 49 -7.37 -1.69 -3.48
N SER A 50 -6.07 -1.86 -3.30
CA SER A 50 -5.08 -0.79 -3.19
C SER A 50 -3.81 -1.25 -3.89
N PHE A 51 -3.14 -0.31 -4.56
CA PHE A 51 -1.91 -0.59 -5.29
C PHE A 51 -0.72 -0.07 -4.51
N PHE A 52 0.27 -0.94 -4.31
CA PHE A 52 1.56 -0.57 -3.77
C PHE A 52 2.60 -0.76 -4.87
N TRP A 53 3.27 0.33 -5.26
CA TRP A 53 4.23 0.36 -6.36
C TRP A 53 5.61 0.77 -5.83
N TRP A 54 6.65 0.15 -6.37
CA TRP A 54 8.02 0.47 -6.04
C TRP A 54 8.93 0.31 -7.25
N THR A 55 10.01 1.08 -7.24
CA THR A 55 11.12 0.96 -8.19
C THR A 55 12.43 1.06 -7.43
N GLY A 56 13.51 0.56 -8.03
CA GLY A 56 14.83 0.67 -7.43
C GLY A 56 15.92 0.00 -8.25
N THR A 57 17.07 -0.15 -7.61
CA THR A 57 18.23 -0.85 -8.17
C THR A 57 18.54 -2.03 -7.28
N ALA A 58 18.63 -3.22 -7.87
CA ALA A 58 19.12 -4.41 -7.20
C ALA A 58 20.65 -4.42 -7.22
N TYR A 59 21.25 -4.57 -6.05
CA TYR A 59 22.69 -4.70 -5.88
C TYR A 59 23.03 -6.12 -5.46
N GLY A 60 24.14 -6.61 -5.99
CA GLY A 60 24.71 -7.86 -5.57
C GLY A 60 25.91 -7.62 -4.65
N HIS A 61 25.95 -8.36 -3.54
CA HIS A 61 26.91 -8.17 -2.48
C HIS A 61 27.80 -9.42 -2.33
N VAL A 62 29.11 -9.21 -2.23
CA VAL A 62 30.10 -10.24 -1.90
C VAL A 62 31.02 -9.68 -0.83
N ALA A 63 31.20 -10.41 0.27
CA ALA A 63 32.01 -9.94 1.39
C ALA A 63 33.44 -9.58 0.96
N GLY A 64 33.88 -8.37 1.31
CA GLY A 64 35.20 -7.85 0.94
C GLY A 64 35.31 -7.30 -0.49
N GLN A 65 34.23 -7.30 -1.27
CA GLN A 65 34.16 -6.68 -2.60
C GLN A 65 33.18 -5.51 -2.59
N PRO A 66 33.37 -4.50 -3.46
CA PRO A 66 32.36 -3.47 -3.68
C PRO A 66 31.06 -4.08 -4.21
N ASP A 67 29.93 -3.54 -3.78
CA ASP A 67 28.63 -3.91 -4.33
C ASP A 67 28.54 -3.56 -5.81
N ILE A 68 27.94 -4.45 -6.59
CA ILE A 68 27.73 -4.25 -8.02
C ILE A 68 26.25 -4.03 -8.32
N ARG A 69 25.96 -3.08 -9.22
CA ARG A 69 24.59 -2.86 -9.72
C ARG A 69 24.25 -3.99 -10.67
N LEU A 70 23.20 -4.75 -10.37
CA LEU A 70 22.79 -5.90 -11.18
C LEU A 70 21.64 -5.53 -12.12
N PHE A 71 20.56 -4.95 -11.57
CA PHE A 71 19.32 -4.71 -12.29
C PHE A 71 18.68 -3.41 -11.85
N ARG A 72 17.88 -2.81 -12.72
CA ARG A 72 16.74 -2.02 -12.27
C ARG A 72 15.60 -2.96 -11.91
N VAL A 73 14.78 -2.58 -10.95
CA VAL A 73 13.57 -3.31 -10.58
C VAL A 73 12.39 -2.38 -10.57
N GLU A 74 11.26 -2.90 -11.01
CA GLU A 74 9.96 -2.26 -10.88
C GLU A 74 8.96 -3.32 -10.44
N GLY A 75 8.17 -3.01 -9.43
CA GLY A 75 7.23 -3.95 -8.87
C GLY A 75 5.92 -3.31 -8.47
N ILE A 76 4.87 -4.13 -8.52
CA ILE A 76 3.53 -3.76 -8.08
C ILE A 76 2.95 -4.90 -7.27
N ASN A 77 2.27 -4.55 -6.18
CA ASN A 77 1.54 -5.46 -5.33
C ASN A 77 0.11 -4.95 -5.23
N VAL A 78 -0.85 -5.78 -5.66
CA VAL A 78 -2.28 -5.48 -5.54
C VAL A 78 -2.78 -6.07 -4.23
N ARG A 79 -3.28 -5.22 -3.34
CA ARG A 79 -3.56 -5.54 -1.95
C ARG A 79 -5.02 -5.31 -1.63
N ARG A 80 -5.62 -6.19 -0.85
CA ARG A 80 -6.88 -5.94 -0.15
C ARG A 80 -6.74 -6.36 1.30
N CYS A 81 -7.52 -5.72 2.17
CA CYS A 81 -7.58 -6.09 3.58
C CYS A 81 -8.99 -6.47 3.97
N ALA A 82 -9.09 -7.45 4.87
CA ALA A 82 -10.35 -7.87 5.47
C ALA A 82 -10.21 -7.83 6.99
N SER A 83 -11.25 -7.35 7.68
CA SER A 83 -11.28 -7.32 9.14
C SER A 83 -11.29 -8.74 9.70
N VAL A 84 -10.63 -8.94 10.84
CA VAL A 84 -10.51 -10.23 11.54
C VAL A 84 -10.92 -10.02 12.99
N PRO A 85 -12.15 -10.41 13.37
CA PRO A 85 -12.60 -10.29 14.76
C PRO A 85 -11.75 -11.15 15.71
N ASN A 86 -11.48 -10.64 16.91
CA ASN A 86 -10.77 -11.41 17.94
C ASN A 86 -11.06 -10.89 19.35
N ASP A 87 -11.65 -11.75 20.18
CA ASP A 87 -12.12 -11.37 21.53
C ASP A 87 -10.98 -11.15 22.53
N GLU A 88 -9.82 -11.79 22.35
CA GLU A 88 -8.70 -11.73 23.30
C GLU A 88 -7.72 -10.60 22.98
N ARG A 89 -7.48 -10.35 21.69
CA ARG A 89 -6.44 -9.44 21.19
C ARG A 89 -7.00 -8.15 20.61
N GLY A 90 -8.33 -8.04 20.49
CA GLY A 90 -9.00 -6.97 19.77
C GLY A 90 -9.04 -7.23 18.25
N ASP A 91 -10.00 -6.59 17.60
CA ASP A 91 -10.23 -6.73 16.17
C ASP A 91 -9.00 -6.34 15.35
N GLY A 92 -8.67 -7.21 14.41
CA GLY A 92 -7.51 -7.10 13.55
C GLY A 92 -7.87 -6.94 12.07
N PHE A 93 -6.87 -7.09 11.22
CA PHE A 93 -7.06 -7.25 9.79
C PHE A 93 -6.05 -8.24 9.22
N ARG A 94 -6.39 -8.84 8.09
CA ARG A 94 -5.45 -9.63 7.27
C ARG A 94 -5.25 -8.96 5.92
N LEU A 95 -4.03 -9.02 5.40
CA LEU A 95 -3.69 -8.54 4.06
C LEU A 95 -3.61 -9.72 3.11
N ILE A 96 -4.33 -9.61 2.00
CA ILE A 96 -4.34 -10.58 0.90
C ILE A 96 -3.82 -9.87 -0.33
N SER A 97 -2.88 -10.49 -1.05
CA SER A 97 -2.26 -9.84 -2.20
C SER A 97 -1.61 -10.77 -3.21
N ARG A 98 -1.32 -10.17 -4.37
CA ARG A 98 -0.54 -10.74 -5.48
C ARG A 98 0.51 -9.71 -5.89
N GLU A 99 1.64 -10.17 -6.40
CA GLU A 99 2.79 -9.32 -6.70
C GLU A 99 3.46 -9.68 -8.02
N ILE A 100 3.88 -8.65 -8.74
CA ILE A 100 4.81 -8.77 -9.85
C ILE A 100 6.03 -7.90 -9.57
N LEU A 101 7.23 -8.40 -9.86
CA LEU A 101 8.46 -7.61 -9.96
C LEU A 101 9.21 -8.00 -11.22
N VAL A 102 9.50 -7.00 -12.05
CA VAL A 102 10.26 -7.15 -13.28
C VAL A 102 11.71 -6.73 -13.06
N TYR A 103 12.63 -7.50 -13.64
CA TYR A 103 14.05 -7.18 -13.68
C TYR A 103 14.34 -6.51 -15.02
N GLN A 104 14.99 -5.36 -14.95
CA GLN A 104 15.29 -4.52 -16.10
C GLN A 104 16.79 -4.33 -16.22
N ASP A 105 17.25 -4.12 -17.45
CA ASP A 105 18.63 -3.80 -17.75
C ASP A 105 19.03 -2.50 -17.01
N ILE A 106 20.23 -2.52 -16.43
CA ILE A 106 20.66 -1.45 -15.53
C ILE A 106 20.92 -0.13 -16.26
N GLU A 107 21.32 -0.18 -17.53
CA GLU A 107 21.66 0.99 -18.33
C GLU A 107 20.46 1.49 -19.14
N THR A 108 19.75 0.59 -19.84
CA THR A 108 18.65 0.91 -20.76
C THR A 108 17.27 0.93 -20.09
N GLY A 109 17.06 0.16 -19.01
CA GLY A 109 15.75 -0.01 -18.38
C GLY A 109 14.79 -0.96 -19.12
N GLU A 110 15.24 -1.61 -20.20
CA GLU A 110 14.43 -2.61 -20.90
C GLU A 110 14.23 -3.87 -20.05
N MET A 111 13.09 -4.55 -20.20
CA MET A 111 12.82 -5.81 -19.51
C MET A 111 13.82 -6.88 -19.96
N LEU A 112 14.47 -7.54 -18.99
CA LEU A 112 15.44 -8.58 -19.29
C LEU A 112 14.77 -9.92 -19.57
N HIS A 113 15.12 -10.56 -20.69
CA HIS A 113 14.78 -11.96 -20.97
C HIS A 113 15.93 -12.91 -20.65
N THR A 114 17.16 -12.43 -20.82
CA THR A 114 18.40 -13.12 -20.47
C THR A 114 19.30 -12.17 -19.69
N TRP A 115 20.22 -12.72 -18.91
CA TRP A 115 21.16 -11.95 -18.10
C TRP A 115 22.53 -12.60 -18.06
N ASP A 116 23.57 -11.81 -18.30
CA ASP A 116 24.96 -12.23 -18.14
C ASP A 116 25.35 -12.15 -16.67
N ASN A 117 25.42 -13.32 -16.00
CA ASN A 117 25.69 -13.39 -14.58
C ASN A 117 27.18 -13.12 -14.28
N PRO A 118 27.54 -12.00 -13.63
CA PRO A 118 28.93 -11.63 -13.38
C PRO A 118 29.62 -12.54 -12.36
N TYR A 119 28.86 -13.35 -11.60
CA TYR A 119 29.40 -14.26 -10.59
C TYR A 119 29.81 -15.61 -11.17
N THR A 120 29.13 -16.09 -12.21
CA THR A 120 29.38 -17.40 -12.82
C THR A 120 29.97 -17.29 -14.23
N GLY A 121 29.79 -16.14 -14.90
CA GLY A 121 30.16 -15.93 -16.30
C GLY A 121 29.18 -16.55 -17.30
N GLU A 122 28.03 -17.06 -16.85
CA GLU A 122 27.02 -17.69 -17.70
C GLU A 122 25.90 -16.69 -18.06
N THR A 123 25.39 -16.79 -19.28
CA THR A 123 24.13 -16.15 -19.66
C THR A 123 22.97 -17.06 -19.24
N VAL A 124 22.06 -16.54 -18.42
CA VAL A 124 20.90 -17.28 -17.90
C VAL A 124 19.59 -16.64 -18.34
N GLU A 125 18.52 -17.42 -18.43
CA GLU A 125 17.17 -16.88 -18.60
C GLU A 125 16.71 -16.17 -17.31
N VAL A 126 16.01 -15.04 -17.48
CA VAL A 126 15.50 -14.25 -16.35
C VAL A 126 14.10 -14.70 -15.99
N LEU A 127 13.92 -15.07 -14.72
CA LEU A 127 12.61 -15.32 -14.13
C LEU A 127 12.16 -14.10 -13.34
N HIS A 128 11.20 -13.36 -13.88
CA HIS A 128 10.53 -12.29 -13.14
C HIS A 128 9.67 -12.85 -12.00
N VAL A 129 9.45 -12.03 -10.97
CA VAL A 129 8.59 -12.42 -9.84
C VAL A 129 7.14 -12.28 -10.26
N ALA A 130 6.35 -13.32 -10.03
CA ALA A 130 4.91 -13.34 -10.22
C ALA A 130 4.25 -14.13 -9.07
N ASN A 131 4.30 -13.57 -7.86
CA ASN A 131 3.82 -14.25 -6.66
C ASN A 131 2.29 -14.16 -6.55
N ASP A 132 1.66 -15.32 -6.38
CA ASP A 132 0.22 -15.46 -6.19
C ASP A 132 -0.10 -16.68 -5.30
N PRO A 133 -0.40 -16.52 -4.01
CA PRO A 133 -0.52 -15.28 -3.25
C PRO A 133 0.78 -14.86 -2.50
N VAL A 134 0.80 -13.64 -1.97
CA VAL A 134 1.84 -13.14 -1.03
C VAL A 134 1.21 -12.48 0.21
N ASN A 135 0.40 -13.27 0.92
CA ASN A 135 -0.41 -12.81 2.04
C ASN A 135 0.41 -12.58 3.33
N GLN A 136 -0.08 -11.70 4.20
CA GLN A 136 0.45 -11.55 5.55
C GLN A 136 -0.45 -12.24 6.58
N PRO A 137 0.11 -12.76 7.69
CA PRO A 137 -0.68 -13.17 8.85
C PRO A 137 -1.56 -12.04 9.37
N ALA A 138 -2.66 -12.40 10.03
CA ALA A 138 -3.55 -11.42 10.65
C ALA A 138 -2.79 -10.57 11.69
N GLN A 139 -2.99 -9.26 11.61
CA GLN A 139 -2.42 -8.27 12.51
C GLN A 139 -3.51 -7.83 13.49
N HIS A 140 -3.16 -7.71 14.77
CA HIS A 140 -4.05 -7.28 15.85
C HIS A 140 -3.39 -6.14 16.63
N PRO A 141 -4.16 -5.35 17.41
CA PRO A 141 -3.60 -4.31 18.25
C PRO A 141 -2.48 -4.86 19.13
N LEU A 142 -1.33 -4.17 19.12
CA LEU A 142 -0.22 -4.52 20.00
C LEU A 142 -0.51 -3.96 21.40
N THR A 143 -0.88 -4.83 22.32
CA THR A 143 -0.89 -4.51 23.74
C THR A 143 0.55 -4.50 24.24
N ARG A 144 1.02 -3.38 24.80
CA ARG A 144 2.28 -3.37 25.53
C ARG A 144 2.07 -4.16 26.82
N ASN A 145 2.91 -5.18 27.04
CA ASN A 145 3.11 -5.74 28.39
C ASN A 145 3.87 -4.74 29.25
#